data_AF-A0A8C2T5I0-F1
#
_entry.id   AF-A0A8C2T5I0-F1
#
_cell.length_a   1.000
_cell.length_b   1.000
_cell.length_c   1.000
_cell.angle_alpha   90.00
_cell.angle_beta   90.00
_cell.angle_gamma   90.00
#
_symmetry.space_group_name_H-M   'P 1'
#
loop_
_entity.id
_entity.type
_entity.pdbx_description
1 polymer ?
#
loop_
_entity_poly.entity_id
_entity_poly.type
_entity_poly.pdbx_seq_one_letter_code
_entity_poly.pdbx_strand_id
1 'polypeptide(L)'
;MYSEHWAEWQQGAVPALTVTRCWLHMTCLGGDSQLLLGNTPLLNPHKVSPAVVKGEELYCVQRTSTGLQPAGGEQRDGAQSFSRSCNCLLSYAGLGTIGEPPDTASSPVSDCTAWLMHSFCGQQMKRDSGYSTMAAHQEQEEKLWVAVKMSALVLGSALLIFTALMNSVPWCMQKIWDSSGYFWQTTWLKLYYLFDGREWSLFLFGAALVPSLAFWCFNGILMVADVTGKPTFITRYRIQLGKNDPVDIQKLRQAIYTALFNQFFVSFPMLVPMFYVMKWWGNTFSKELPTFQWFLVELSIFTLIEEILFYYSHRLAHVPLLYKHIHKKHHEWTAPIGVVSIYAHPLEHIFSNTLPVMTGPMLMGSHVVSITVWFSLALITTSISHCGYHLPFLPSPEFHDFHHLKFNQCYGVLGVLDYLHGTDDVFRQSKAYERHRVLLSLTPLSKSIPDIPKRAG
;
A
#
# COMPACT_ATOMS: atom_id res chain seq x y z
N MET A 1 -12.26 56.88 29.48
CA MET A 1 -13.39 57.04 30.41
C MET A 1 -14.53 56.21 29.83
N TYR A 2 -15.09 55.33 30.65
CA TYR A 2 -16.03 54.24 30.38
C TYR A 2 -15.46 52.89 29.93
N SER A 3 -15.95 51.89 30.66
CA SER A 3 -15.42 50.57 30.95
C SER A 3 -16.23 49.47 30.25
N GLU A 4 -15.66 48.28 30.33
CA GLU A 4 -16.01 47.02 29.68
C GLU A 4 -17.39 46.43 30.06
N HIS A 5 -18.04 45.83 29.06
CA HIS A 5 -19.00 44.71 29.13
C HIS A 5 -18.52 43.73 28.05
N TRP A 6 -18.43 42.40 28.20
CA TRP A 6 -19.44 41.38 28.54
C TRP A 6 -18.67 40.07 28.85
N ALA A 7 -18.86 39.42 30.01
CA ALA A 7 -19.84 38.37 30.33
C ALA A 7 -19.31 36.92 30.18
N GLU A 8 -19.20 36.26 31.33
CA GLU A 8 -19.12 34.81 31.51
C GLU A 8 -20.43 34.13 31.08
N TRP A 9 -20.35 32.95 30.44
CA TRP A 9 -21.35 31.87 30.61
C TRP A 9 -20.66 30.51 30.45
N GLN A 10 -20.91 29.65 31.45
CA GLN A 10 -20.41 28.30 31.63
C GLN A 10 -21.21 27.25 30.86
N GLN A 11 -20.50 26.17 30.51
CA GLN A 11 -20.92 24.76 30.45
C GLN A 11 -21.94 24.30 29.39
N GLY A 12 -21.41 23.59 28.39
CA GLY A 12 -22.12 22.58 27.60
C GLY A 12 -21.16 21.43 27.27
N ALA A 13 -21.36 20.27 27.88
CA ALA A 13 -20.58 19.05 27.64
C ALA A 13 -20.97 18.42 26.29
N VAL A 14 -19.96 18.06 25.49
CA VAL A 14 -20.11 17.23 24.28
C VAL A 14 -19.43 15.88 24.54
N PRO A 15 -20.04 14.73 24.20
CA PRO A 15 -19.53 13.43 24.63
C PRO A 15 -18.20 13.05 23.96
N ALA A 16 -17.27 12.54 24.77
CA ALA A 16 -16.03 11.94 24.30
C ALA A 16 -16.31 10.61 23.57
N LEU A 17 -15.91 10.53 22.30
CA LEU A 17 -15.74 9.27 21.57
C LEU A 17 -14.57 8.51 22.22
N THR A 18 -14.90 7.53 23.05
CA THR A 18 -13.91 6.64 23.64
C THR A 18 -13.70 5.47 22.68
N VAL A 19 -12.58 5.48 21.95
CA VAL A 19 -12.15 4.34 21.12
C VAL A 19 -11.39 3.37 22.02
N THR A 20 -12.05 2.33 22.49
CA THR A 20 -11.39 1.27 23.27
C THR A 20 -10.74 0.27 22.31
N ARG A 21 -9.40 0.16 22.34
CA ARG A 21 -8.65 -0.91 21.67
C ARG A 21 -9.06 -2.27 22.26
N CYS A 22 -9.62 -3.17 21.44
CA CYS A 22 -9.75 -4.58 21.80
C CYS A 22 -8.42 -5.30 21.55
N TRP A 23 -7.85 -5.86 22.60
CA TRP A 23 -6.79 -6.85 22.50
C TRP A 23 -7.41 -8.21 22.19
N LEU A 24 -7.10 -8.78 21.02
CA LEU A 24 -7.43 -10.16 20.71
C LEU A 24 -6.40 -11.06 21.41
N HIS A 25 -6.75 -11.61 22.57
CA HIS A 25 -5.95 -12.65 23.22
C HIS A 25 -6.36 -14.02 22.64
N MET A 26 -5.58 -14.53 21.68
CA MET A 26 -5.66 -15.95 21.30
C MET A 26 -4.97 -16.78 22.39
N THR A 27 -5.75 -17.56 23.14
CA THR A 27 -5.19 -18.59 24.03
C THR A 27 -5.23 -19.92 23.30
N CYS A 28 -4.06 -20.46 22.94
CA CYS A 28 -3.93 -21.84 22.48
C CYS A 28 -4.05 -22.78 23.68
N LEU A 29 -5.05 -23.67 23.66
CA LEU A 29 -5.12 -24.82 24.55
C LEU A 29 -4.33 -25.97 23.90
N GLY A 30 -3.16 -26.26 24.46
CA GLY A 30 -2.39 -27.47 24.18
C GLY A 30 -1.97 -28.06 25.52
N GLY A 31 -2.55 -29.19 25.88
CA GLY A 31 -2.18 -29.93 27.08
C GLY A 31 -0.81 -30.59 26.93
N ASP A 32 -0.08 -30.67 28.04
CA ASP A 32 0.40 -31.95 28.54
C ASP A 32 0.91 -31.79 29.98
N SER A 33 0.64 -32.84 30.75
CA SER A 33 0.84 -32.95 32.19
C SER A 33 2.25 -33.47 32.48
N GLN A 34 2.99 -32.89 33.44
CA GLN A 34 3.89 -33.64 34.33
C GLN A 34 4.08 -32.94 35.68
N LEU A 35 3.77 -33.68 36.76
CA LEU A 35 4.16 -33.43 38.14
C LEU A 35 5.68 -33.59 38.33
N LEU A 36 6.27 -32.83 39.27
CA LEU A 36 7.15 -33.39 40.31
C LEU A 36 7.35 -32.39 41.49
N LEU A 37 7.28 -32.97 42.69
CA LEU A 37 7.45 -32.43 44.05
C LEU A 37 8.87 -31.85 44.25
N GLY A 38 9.23 -30.97 45.19
CA GLY A 38 8.64 -30.40 46.41
C GLY A 38 9.80 -29.78 47.24
N ASN A 39 9.50 -28.78 48.09
CA ASN A 39 10.14 -28.42 49.38
C ASN A 39 10.11 -26.90 49.68
N THR A 40 9.26 -26.57 50.64
CA THR A 40 9.16 -25.34 51.48
C THR A 40 10.31 -25.24 52.51
N PRO A 41 10.62 -24.09 53.18
CA PRO A 41 9.62 -23.28 53.90
C PRO A 41 9.79 -21.74 54.07
N LEU A 42 8.61 -21.11 54.22
CA LEU A 42 8.18 -20.06 55.17
C LEU A 42 8.98 -18.75 55.32
N LEU A 43 8.30 -17.61 55.04
CA LEU A 43 8.12 -16.52 56.00
C LEU A 43 6.98 -15.54 55.65
N ASN A 44 6.01 -15.53 56.58
CA ASN A 44 5.02 -14.55 57.05
C ASN A 44 3.75 -14.09 56.27
N PRO A 45 2.56 -14.13 56.92
CA PRO A 45 1.23 -13.89 56.34
C PRO A 45 0.59 -12.55 56.77
N HIS A 46 -0.49 -12.16 56.07
CA HIS A 46 -1.61 -11.21 56.39
C HIS A 46 -1.91 -10.43 55.09
N LYS A 47 -3.05 -10.52 54.38
CA LYS A 47 -4.42 -10.99 54.63
C LYS A 47 -4.97 -11.57 53.30
N VAL A 48 -5.54 -12.77 53.30
CA VAL A 48 -6.46 -13.23 52.24
C VAL A 48 -7.50 -14.18 52.83
N SER A 49 -8.79 -13.94 52.53
CA SER A 49 -9.84 -14.91 52.13
C SER A 49 -11.25 -14.46 52.58
N PRO A 50 -12.36 -14.92 51.94
CA PRO A 50 -12.44 -16.03 50.99
C PRO A 50 -13.13 -15.73 49.64
N ALA A 51 -12.92 -16.65 48.70
CA ALA A 51 -13.57 -16.79 47.41
C ALA A 51 -15.01 -17.33 47.54
N VAL A 52 -15.87 -17.01 46.55
CA VAL A 52 -16.90 -17.93 46.03
C VAL A 52 -17.01 -17.72 44.50
N VAL A 53 -16.94 -18.83 43.77
CA VAL A 53 -17.13 -18.97 42.31
C VAL A 53 -18.61 -19.23 42.00
N LYS A 54 -19.12 -18.60 40.93
CA LYS A 54 -20.24 -19.01 40.04
C LYS A 54 -20.18 -18.01 38.86
N GLY A 55 -20.00 -18.39 37.59
CA GLY A 55 -20.78 -19.34 36.81
C GLY A 55 -21.76 -18.55 35.94
N GLU A 56 -21.45 -18.44 34.64
CA GLU A 56 -22.28 -18.15 33.44
C GLU A 56 -23.52 -17.23 33.54
N GLU A 57 -23.60 -16.21 32.67
CA GLU A 57 -24.79 -15.95 31.82
C GLU A 57 -24.56 -14.84 30.76
N LEU A 58 -25.01 -15.11 29.53
CA LEU A 58 -25.14 -14.19 28.41
C LEU A 58 -26.32 -13.23 28.62
N TYR A 59 -26.20 -11.97 28.17
CA TYR A 59 -27.37 -11.14 27.85
C TYR A 59 -27.24 -10.41 26.51
N CYS A 60 -28.23 -10.62 25.65
CA CYS A 60 -28.48 -9.90 24.40
C CYS A 60 -28.81 -8.42 24.66
N VAL A 61 -28.24 -7.52 23.86
CA VAL A 61 -28.72 -6.12 23.77
C VAL A 61 -29.75 -6.03 22.67
N GLN A 62 -31.02 -5.92 23.07
CA GLN A 62 -32.15 -5.66 22.19
C GLN A 62 -32.36 -4.14 22.05
N ARG A 63 -32.56 -3.69 20.81
CA ARG A 63 -32.74 -2.30 20.40
C ARG A 63 -34.11 -1.80 20.88
N THR A 64 -34.19 -0.88 21.84
CA THR A 64 -35.44 -0.20 22.20
C THR A 64 -35.61 1.07 21.36
N SER A 65 -36.53 1.02 20.40
CA SER A 65 -37.09 2.21 19.75
C SER A 65 -38.11 2.85 20.69
N THR A 66 -37.97 4.15 20.91
CA THR A 66 -38.92 5.02 21.61
C THR A 66 -40.22 5.14 20.82
N GLY A 67 -41.35 4.90 21.46
CA GLY A 67 -42.69 5.11 20.91
C GLY A 67 -43.70 5.30 22.04
N LEU A 68 -44.36 6.45 22.05
CA LEU A 68 -45.36 6.86 23.03
C LEU A 68 -46.56 5.90 23.11
N GLN A 69 -47.11 5.74 24.31
CA GLN A 69 -48.41 5.11 24.59
C GLN A 69 -49.58 5.86 23.93
N PRO A 70 -50.72 5.18 23.71
CA PRO A 70 -51.80 5.35 24.66
C PRO A 70 -52.49 4.04 25.09
N ALA A 71 -53.33 4.20 26.11
CA ALA A 71 -54.00 3.21 26.94
C ALA A 71 -54.74 2.08 26.18
N GLY A 72 -54.64 0.87 26.74
CA GLY A 72 -55.33 -0.32 26.27
C GLY A 72 -56.75 -0.48 26.81
N GLY A 73 -57.55 -1.17 26.01
CA GLY A 73 -58.80 -1.82 26.37
C GLY A 73 -59.05 -3.01 25.43
N GLU A 74 -59.11 -4.20 26.02
CA GLU A 74 -59.72 -5.47 25.57
C GLU A 74 -59.07 -6.43 24.54
N GLN A 75 -59.14 -7.70 24.97
CA GLN A 75 -58.74 -8.98 24.37
C GLN A 75 -59.46 -9.32 23.05
N ARG A 76 -58.79 -10.06 22.15
CA ARG A 76 -59.08 -11.50 21.85
C ARG A 76 -58.20 -12.08 20.73
N ASP A 77 -57.81 -13.32 20.98
CA ASP A 77 -57.35 -14.46 20.16
C ASP A 77 -57.19 -14.37 18.63
N GLY A 78 -56.12 -15.00 18.13
CA GLY A 78 -55.99 -15.39 16.73
C GLY A 78 -54.64 -16.04 16.40
N ALA A 79 -54.62 -17.36 16.35
CA ALA A 79 -53.46 -18.20 16.01
C ALA A 79 -52.99 -18.03 14.55
N GLN A 80 -51.68 -18.20 14.29
CA GLN A 80 -51.18 -19.10 13.24
C GLN A 80 -49.65 -19.25 13.26
N SER A 81 -49.24 -20.52 13.22
CA SER A 81 -47.90 -21.06 13.03
C SER A 81 -47.54 -21.09 11.53
N PHE A 82 -46.29 -20.79 11.13
CA PHE A 82 -45.37 -21.81 10.59
C PHE A 82 -44.01 -21.24 10.14
N SER A 83 -43.02 -22.09 10.36
CA SER A 83 -41.61 -22.04 9.95
C SER A 83 -41.38 -22.14 8.43
N ARG A 84 -40.27 -21.54 7.95
CA ARG A 84 -39.28 -22.09 6.96
C ARG A 84 -38.20 -21.03 6.74
N SER A 85 -36.92 -21.27 7.08
CA SER A 85 -35.92 -22.11 6.41
C SER A 85 -35.50 -21.61 5.02
N CYS A 86 -34.21 -21.30 4.93
CA CYS A 86 -33.40 -21.01 3.75
C CYS A 86 -33.57 -22.01 2.61
N ASN A 87 -33.49 -21.53 1.36
CA ASN A 87 -32.42 -21.93 0.45
C ASN A 87 -32.36 -21.04 -0.79
N CYS A 88 -31.12 -20.72 -1.17
CA CYS A 88 -30.72 -20.19 -2.46
C CYS A 88 -31.10 -21.14 -3.60
N LEU A 89 -31.42 -20.56 -4.77
CA LEU A 89 -31.06 -21.14 -6.07
C LEU A 89 -31.01 -20.02 -7.12
N LEU A 90 -29.80 -19.77 -7.62
CA LEU A 90 -29.54 -19.20 -8.93
C LEU A 90 -30.03 -20.17 -10.00
N SER A 91 -30.73 -19.67 -11.02
CA SER A 91 -30.48 -20.10 -12.40
C SER A 91 -31.09 -19.15 -13.42
N TYR A 92 -30.26 -18.80 -14.40
CA TYR A 92 -30.59 -18.18 -15.68
C TYR A 92 -31.30 -19.19 -16.60
N ALA A 93 -32.33 -18.75 -17.32
CA ALA A 93 -32.68 -19.22 -18.67
C ALA A 93 -33.70 -18.26 -19.30
N GLY A 94 -33.42 -17.80 -20.53
CA GLY A 94 -34.29 -16.92 -21.30
C GLY A 94 -35.28 -17.66 -22.22
N LEU A 95 -36.28 -16.90 -22.68
CA LEU A 95 -37.26 -17.10 -23.77
C LEU A 95 -37.75 -15.65 -24.10
N GLY A 96 -37.88 -15.10 -25.31
CA GLY A 96 -38.05 -15.62 -26.66
C GLY A 96 -39.48 -15.33 -27.17
N THR A 97 -39.72 -14.22 -27.91
CA THR A 97 -40.93 -13.94 -28.74
C THR A 97 -40.59 -12.88 -29.83
N ILE A 98 -40.43 -13.21 -31.11
CA ILE A 98 -41.40 -13.28 -32.25
C ILE A 98 -42.00 -11.93 -32.70
N GLY A 99 -41.81 -11.59 -33.99
CA GLY A 99 -42.62 -10.63 -34.78
C GLY A 99 -41.89 -10.00 -36.00
N GLU A 100 -42.18 -10.47 -37.24
CA GLU A 100 -41.72 -9.96 -38.56
C GLU A 100 -42.68 -8.84 -39.15
N PRO A 101 -42.65 -8.45 -40.47
CA PRO A 101 -41.75 -7.53 -41.21
C PRO A 101 -42.57 -6.43 -41.99
N PRO A 102 -42.08 -5.68 -43.04
CA PRO A 102 -41.88 -6.23 -44.42
C PRO A 102 -40.85 -5.54 -45.39
N ASP A 103 -40.57 -6.27 -46.49
CA ASP A 103 -40.27 -5.93 -47.92
C ASP A 103 -39.01 -5.16 -48.41
N THR A 104 -38.18 -5.80 -49.26
CA THR A 104 -38.22 -5.70 -50.75
C THR A 104 -37.04 -6.39 -51.49
N ALA A 105 -37.37 -7.20 -52.52
CA ALA A 105 -36.71 -7.51 -53.81
C ALA A 105 -35.16 -7.61 -53.91
N SER A 106 -34.51 -8.60 -54.53
CA SER A 106 -34.75 -9.24 -55.84
C SER A 106 -33.72 -10.37 -56.08
N SER A 107 -34.13 -11.43 -56.76
CA SER A 107 -33.30 -12.53 -57.30
C SER A 107 -33.01 -12.32 -58.81
N PRO A 108 -32.08 -13.07 -59.44
CA PRO A 108 -32.51 -14.32 -60.06
C PRO A 108 -31.51 -15.50 -59.97
N VAL A 109 -32.08 -16.67 -60.28
CA VAL A 109 -31.58 -18.04 -60.18
C VAL A 109 -31.11 -18.55 -61.54
N SER A 110 -30.10 -19.43 -61.54
CA SER A 110 -29.92 -20.57 -62.47
C SER A 110 -29.15 -21.64 -61.68
N ASP A 111 -29.32 -22.96 -61.81
CA ASP A 111 -30.20 -23.80 -62.61
C ASP A 111 -30.15 -25.24 -62.05
N CYS A 112 -31.12 -26.06 -62.48
CA CYS A 112 -31.08 -27.53 -62.56
C CYS A 112 -31.36 -28.41 -61.31
N THR A 113 -32.66 -28.57 -61.04
CA THR A 113 -33.42 -29.84 -60.96
C THR A 113 -32.68 -31.18 -60.82
N ALA A 114 -32.94 -31.88 -59.70
CA ALA A 114 -33.14 -33.34 -59.68
C ALA A 114 -34.12 -33.71 -58.55
N TRP A 115 -35.25 -34.29 -58.93
CA TRP A 115 -36.34 -34.74 -58.06
C TRP A 115 -36.26 -36.25 -57.78
N LEU A 116 -36.38 -36.59 -56.50
CA LEU A 116 -37.00 -37.76 -55.84
C LEU A 116 -37.62 -38.88 -56.70
N MET A 117 -37.30 -40.16 -56.39
CA MET A 117 -38.17 -41.10 -55.63
C MET A 117 -37.72 -42.58 -55.66
N HIS A 118 -38.19 -43.33 -54.65
CA HIS A 118 -38.09 -44.79 -54.35
C HIS A 118 -36.81 -45.23 -53.61
N SER A 119 -36.79 -45.49 -52.28
CA SER A 119 -37.68 -46.26 -51.39
C SER A 119 -37.71 -47.77 -51.70
N PHE A 120 -36.82 -48.56 -51.06
CA PHE A 120 -37.12 -49.68 -50.16
C PHE A 120 -35.88 -50.55 -49.85
N CYS A 121 -35.89 -51.12 -48.64
CA CYS A 121 -35.13 -52.28 -48.16
C CYS A 121 -33.75 -52.04 -47.52
N GLY A 122 -33.73 -52.09 -46.19
CA GLY A 122 -32.51 -52.14 -45.39
C GLY A 122 -32.77 -52.08 -43.88
N GLN A 123 -33.76 -52.83 -43.38
CA GLN A 123 -33.83 -53.11 -41.94
C GLN A 123 -32.65 -54.03 -41.58
N GLN A 124 -31.67 -53.49 -40.87
CA GLN A 124 -30.84 -54.30 -40.00
C GLN A 124 -30.79 -53.63 -38.63
N MET A 125 -31.59 -54.19 -37.72
CA MET A 125 -31.47 -53.95 -36.29
C MET A 125 -30.02 -54.23 -35.86
N LYS A 126 -29.33 -53.20 -35.37
CA LYS A 126 -28.26 -53.36 -34.39
C LYS A 126 -28.58 -52.47 -33.19
N ARG A 127 -29.29 -53.08 -32.26
CA ARG A 127 -29.29 -52.69 -30.85
C ARG A 127 -28.08 -53.41 -30.24
N ASP A 128 -26.97 -52.67 -30.09
CA ASP A 128 -25.80 -52.93 -29.24
C ASP A 128 -25.09 -51.56 -29.07
N SER A 129 -25.48 -50.65 -28.18
CA SER A 129 -25.41 -50.62 -26.71
C SER A 129 -23.99 -50.66 -26.12
N GLY A 130 -23.57 -49.54 -25.55
CA GLY A 130 -22.82 -49.50 -24.28
C GLY A 130 -21.31 -49.30 -24.35
N TYR A 131 -20.60 -49.97 -25.25
CA TYR A 131 -19.14 -50.11 -25.07
C TYR A 131 -18.29 -48.87 -25.47
N SER A 132 -18.61 -48.17 -26.57
CA SER A 132 -17.81 -47.01 -27.02
C SER A 132 -18.06 -45.73 -26.22
N THR A 133 -19.26 -45.54 -25.67
CA THR A 133 -19.57 -44.42 -24.77
C THR A 133 -19.05 -44.66 -23.36
N MET A 134 -19.08 -45.90 -22.85
CA MET A 134 -18.47 -46.22 -21.55
C MET A 134 -16.95 -46.10 -21.58
N ALA A 135 -16.28 -46.56 -22.63
CA ALA A 135 -14.83 -46.44 -22.76
C ALA A 135 -14.37 -44.97 -22.85
N ALA A 136 -15.07 -44.14 -23.64
CA ALA A 136 -14.78 -42.70 -23.72
C ALA A 136 -15.10 -41.96 -22.41
N HIS A 137 -16.18 -42.36 -21.70
CA HIS A 137 -16.52 -41.81 -20.40
C HIS A 137 -15.52 -42.23 -19.31
N GLN A 138 -15.05 -43.48 -19.33
CA GLN A 138 -13.96 -43.95 -18.45
C GLN A 138 -12.64 -43.25 -18.72
N GLU A 139 -12.27 -43.05 -20.00
CA GLU A 139 -11.05 -42.33 -20.37
C GLU A 139 -11.14 -40.84 -19.95
N GLN A 140 -12.32 -40.23 -20.06
CA GLN A 140 -12.55 -38.86 -19.63
C GLN A 140 -12.58 -38.73 -18.10
N GLU A 141 -13.15 -39.70 -17.39
CA GLU A 141 -13.09 -39.79 -15.92
C GLU A 141 -11.66 -40.02 -15.43
N GLU A 142 -10.87 -40.88 -16.08
CA GLU A 142 -9.45 -41.08 -15.75
C GLU A 142 -8.64 -39.80 -15.97
N LYS A 143 -8.82 -39.12 -17.11
CA LYS A 143 -8.16 -37.84 -17.40
C LYS A 143 -8.56 -36.77 -16.38
N LEU A 144 -9.84 -36.70 -16.01
CA LEU A 144 -10.34 -35.79 -14.97
C LEU A 144 -9.72 -36.12 -13.61
N TRP A 145 -9.65 -37.40 -13.23
CA TRP A 145 -9.04 -37.84 -11.98
C TRP A 145 -7.54 -37.55 -11.92
N VAL A 146 -6.83 -37.74 -13.02
CA VAL A 146 -5.40 -37.38 -13.14
C VAL A 146 -5.23 -35.87 -13.02
N ALA A 147 -6.06 -35.07 -13.71
CA ALA A 147 -6.03 -33.61 -13.60
C ALA A 147 -6.30 -33.13 -12.17
N VAL A 148 -7.34 -33.67 -11.50
CA VAL A 148 -7.67 -33.34 -10.10
C VAL A 148 -6.54 -33.72 -9.15
N LYS A 149 -5.92 -34.91 -9.31
CA LYS A 149 -4.76 -35.32 -8.50
C LYS A 149 -3.56 -34.40 -8.69
N MET A 150 -3.26 -34.02 -9.94
CA MET A 150 -2.16 -33.11 -10.24
C MET A 150 -2.42 -31.70 -9.69
N SER A 151 -3.64 -31.18 -9.86
CA SER A 151 -4.04 -29.89 -9.27
C SER A 151 -3.98 -29.92 -7.74
N ALA A 152 -4.45 -30.98 -7.10
CA ALA A 152 -4.39 -31.13 -5.65
C ALA A 152 -2.94 -31.23 -5.14
N LEU A 153 -2.06 -31.93 -5.85
CA LEU A 153 -0.63 -32.01 -5.51
C LEU A 153 0.07 -30.67 -5.68
N VAL A 154 -0.18 -29.95 -6.78
CA VAL A 154 0.43 -28.64 -7.04
C VAL A 154 -0.08 -27.60 -6.06
N LEU A 155 -1.39 -27.50 -5.84
CA LEU A 155 -1.97 -26.54 -4.90
C LEU A 155 -1.62 -26.88 -3.45
N GLY A 156 -1.63 -28.18 -3.09
CA GLY A 156 -1.26 -28.64 -1.76
C GLY A 156 0.22 -28.41 -1.45
N SER A 157 1.12 -28.72 -2.39
CA SER A 157 2.56 -28.44 -2.22
C SER A 157 2.85 -26.94 -2.21
N ALA A 158 2.20 -26.14 -3.06
CA ALA A 158 2.33 -24.70 -3.05
C ALA A 158 1.84 -24.09 -1.72
N LEU A 159 0.71 -24.57 -1.19
CA LEU A 159 0.19 -24.12 0.11
C LEU A 159 1.13 -24.52 1.25
N LEU A 160 1.67 -25.74 1.25
CA LEU A 160 2.63 -26.19 2.26
C LEU A 160 3.93 -25.40 2.20
N ILE A 161 4.46 -25.13 1.01
CA ILE A 161 5.66 -24.29 0.82
C ILE A 161 5.36 -22.86 1.27
N PHE A 162 4.19 -22.32 0.92
CA PHE A 162 3.75 -21.00 1.36
C PHE A 162 3.65 -20.92 2.88
N THR A 163 2.98 -21.87 3.53
CA THR A 163 2.87 -21.93 4.99
C THR A 163 4.25 -22.13 5.65
N ALA A 164 5.11 -22.97 5.08
CA ALA A 164 6.47 -23.16 5.58
C ALA A 164 7.31 -21.88 5.47
N LEU A 165 7.24 -21.17 4.34
CA LEU A 165 7.91 -19.88 4.14
C LEU A 165 7.33 -18.80 5.06
N MET A 166 6.00 -18.71 5.16
CA MET A 166 5.30 -17.74 6.01
C MET A 166 5.51 -17.99 7.51
N ASN A 167 5.91 -19.20 7.92
CA ASN A 167 6.31 -19.48 9.30
C ASN A 167 7.83 -19.32 9.52
N SER A 168 8.65 -19.69 8.53
CA SER A 168 10.12 -19.67 8.66
C SER A 168 10.71 -18.28 8.49
N VAL A 169 10.15 -17.46 7.60
CA VAL A 169 10.63 -16.09 7.34
C VAL A 169 10.40 -15.19 8.56
N PRO A 170 9.20 -15.14 9.17
CA PRO A 170 9.02 -14.37 10.40
C PRO A 170 9.88 -14.90 11.54
N TRP A 171 10.05 -16.21 11.70
CA TRP A 171 10.91 -16.77 12.73
C TRP A 171 12.39 -16.38 12.55
N CYS A 172 12.92 -16.47 11.32
CA CYS A 172 14.29 -16.08 11.01
C CYS A 172 14.49 -14.56 11.20
N MET A 173 13.54 -13.76 10.71
CA MET A 173 13.54 -12.30 10.89
C MET A 173 13.45 -11.94 12.36
N GLN A 174 12.63 -12.65 13.14
CA GLN A 174 12.49 -12.44 14.56
C GLN A 174 13.76 -12.83 15.32
N LYS A 175 14.45 -13.92 14.95
CA LYS A 175 15.72 -14.30 15.59
C LYS A 175 16.86 -13.32 15.32
N ILE A 176 16.97 -12.84 14.08
CA ILE A 176 17.89 -11.74 13.70
C ILE A 176 17.50 -10.48 14.47
N TRP A 177 16.20 -10.22 14.56
CA TRP A 177 15.68 -9.06 15.26
C TRP A 177 15.92 -9.12 16.76
N ASP A 178 15.57 -10.19 17.47
CA ASP A 178 15.78 -10.34 18.91
C ASP A 178 17.26 -10.11 19.29
N SER A 179 18.16 -10.59 18.43
CA SER A 179 19.60 -10.36 18.56
C SER A 179 19.99 -8.88 18.33
N SER A 180 19.37 -8.21 17.36
CA SER A 180 19.60 -6.78 17.07
C SER A 180 18.75 -5.81 17.91
N GLY A 181 17.68 -6.29 18.52
CA GLY A 181 16.63 -5.50 19.16
C GLY A 181 17.16 -4.92 20.47
N TYR A 182 17.94 -5.72 21.21
CA TYR A 182 18.70 -5.21 22.35
C TYR A 182 19.68 -4.11 21.94
N PHE A 183 20.37 -4.27 20.80
CA PHE A 183 21.29 -3.25 20.28
C PHE A 183 20.55 -1.95 19.92
N TRP A 184 19.44 -2.03 19.18
CA TRP A 184 18.63 -0.86 18.81
C TRP A 184 17.99 -0.19 20.03
N GLN A 185 17.42 -0.98 20.94
CA GLN A 185 16.83 -0.49 22.18
C GLN A 185 17.88 0.20 23.07
N THR A 186 19.07 -0.39 23.20
CA THR A 186 20.18 0.22 23.96
C THR A 186 20.65 1.52 23.30
N THR A 187 20.75 1.54 21.97
CA THR A 187 21.16 2.74 21.21
C THR A 187 20.12 3.85 21.37
N TRP A 188 18.84 3.51 21.26
CA TRP A 188 17.73 4.44 21.51
C TRP A 188 17.77 5.01 22.93
N LEU A 189 17.96 4.16 23.95
CA LEU A 189 18.04 4.63 25.34
C LEU A 189 19.24 5.55 25.56
N LYS A 190 20.40 5.26 24.97
CA LYS A 190 21.56 6.17 25.03
C LYS A 190 21.23 7.54 24.46
N LEU A 191 20.56 7.57 23.30
CA LEU A 191 20.12 8.82 22.67
C LEU A 191 19.05 9.54 23.53
N TYR A 192 18.09 8.79 24.06
CA TYR A 192 17.04 9.30 24.93
C TYR A 192 17.63 9.98 26.17
N TYR A 193 18.56 9.33 26.85
CA TYR A 193 19.25 9.88 28.02
C TYR A 193 20.22 11.01 27.67
N LEU A 194 20.84 11.00 26.49
CA LEU A 194 21.66 12.12 26.02
C LEU A 194 20.84 13.42 25.90
N PHE A 195 19.58 13.32 25.49
CA PHE A 195 18.67 14.46 25.42
C PHE A 195 17.89 14.72 26.71
N ASP A 196 18.14 13.95 27.77
CA ASP A 196 17.41 14.01 29.04
C ASP A 196 15.89 13.82 28.88
N GLY A 197 15.49 12.98 27.92
CA GLY A 197 14.08 12.75 27.61
C GLY A 197 13.32 13.96 27.07
N ARG A 198 14.01 15.05 26.69
CA ARG A 198 13.37 16.24 26.11
C ARG A 198 12.74 15.90 24.77
N GLU A 199 11.43 15.70 24.77
CA GLU A 199 10.61 15.31 23.62
C GLU A 199 10.89 16.16 22.39
N TRP A 200 10.97 17.49 22.58
CA TRP A 200 11.23 18.42 21.48
C TRP A 200 12.62 18.20 20.84
N SER A 201 13.65 17.99 21.66
CA SER A 201 15.00 17.73 21.15
C SER A 201 15.07 16.39 20.41
N LEU A 202 14.43 15.35 20.96
CA LEU A 202 14.33 14.03 20.31
C LEU A 202 13.60 14.13 18.97
N PHE A 203 12.50 14.88 18.92
CA PHE A 203 11.73 15.07 17.71
C PHE A 203 12.49 15.84 16.64
N LEU A 204 13.13 16.97 16.97
CA LEU A 204 13.92 17.73 15.98
C LEU A 204 15.14 16.93 15.50
N PHE A 205 15.78 16.19 16.39
CA PHE A 205 16.89 15.32 16.01
C PHE A 205 16.42 14.23 15.02
N GLY A 206 15.34 13.53 15.34
CA GLY A 206 14.83 12.41 14.55
C GLY A 206 14.05 12.80 13.29
N ALA A 207 13.16 13.78 13.38
CA ALA A 207 12.29 14.19 12.28
C ALA A 207 12.87 15.31 11.40
N ALA A 208 13.90 16.03 11.87
CA ALA A 208 14.54 17.08 11.07
C ALA A 208 15.99 16.75 10.71
N LEU A 209 16.87 16.58 11.70
CA LEU A 209 18.32 16.52 11.46
C LEU A 209 18.72 15.23 10.73
N VAL A 210 18.34 14.06 11.24
CA VAL A 210 18.74 12.77 10.64
C VAL A 210 18.26 12.62 9.19
N PRO A 211 16.97 12.88 8.85
CA PRO A 211 16.50 12.81 7.47
C PRO A 211 17.16 13.85 6.55
N SER A 212 17.43 15.06 7.07
CA SER A 212 18.15 16.10 6.30
C SER A 212 19.58 15.67 5.98
N LEU A 213 20.28 15.07 6.94
CA LEU A 213 21.63 14.54 6.71
C LEU A 213 21.59 13.40 5.69
N ALA A 214 20.63 12.48 5.80
CA ALA A 214 20.45 11.40 4.82
C ALA A 214 20.26 11.96 3.40
N PHE A 215 19.39 12.96 3.24
CA PHE A 215 19.16 13.65 1.96
C PHE A 215 20.42 14.32 1.42
N TRP A 216 21.09 15.16 2.21
CA TRP A 216 22.24 15.95 1.73
C TRP A 216 23.48 15.10 1.51
N CYS A 217 23.72 14.05 2.32
CA CYS A 217 24.82 13.13 2.10
C CYS A 217 24.62 12.30 0.82
N PHE A 218 23.41 11.75 0.62
CA PHE A 218 23.11 10.97 -0.57
C PHE A 218 23.20 11.82 -1.85
N ASN A 219 22.54 12.99 -1.85
CA ASN A 219 22.58 13.90 -3.00
C ASN A 219 23.94 14.55 -3.19
N GLY A 220 24.72 14.76 -2.13
CA GLY A 220 26.09 15.28 -2.23
C GLY A 220 26.98 14.40 -3.09
N ILE A 221 26.91 13.07 -2.91
CA ILE A 221 27.66 12.10 -3.73
C ILE A 221 27.21 12.16 -5.19
N LEU A 222 25.90 12.22 -5.44
CA LEU A 222 25.34 12.28 -6.79
C LEU A 222 25.68 13.61 -7.50
N MET A 223 25.61 14.74 -6.78
CA MET A 223 25.96 16.05 -7.32
C MET A 223 27.43 16.13 -7.77
N VAL A 224 28.34 15.43 -7.08
CA VAL A 224 29.73 15.32 -7.56
C VAL A 224 29.79 14.64 -8.93
N ALA A 225 29.01 13.57 -9.13
CA ALA A 225 28.89 12.92 -10.43
C ALA A 225 28.25 13.82 -11.49
N ASP A 226 27.20 14.55 -11.12
CA ASP A 226 26.45 15.45 -12.00
C ASP A 226 27.28 16.65 -12.50
N VAL A 227 28.15 17.21 -11.65
CA VAL A 227 28.97 18.38 -11.99
C VAL A 227 30.26 17.97 -12.70
N THR A 228 30.89 16.87 -12.28
CA THR A 228 32.23 16.49 -12.77
C THR A 228 32.20 15.47 -13.92
N GLY A 229 31.07 14.81 -14.16
CA GLY A 229 30.98 13.66 -15.05
C GLY A 229 31.71 12.41 -14.54
N LYS A 230 32.19 12.43 -13.28
CA LYS A 230 32.99 11.37 -12.64
C LYS A 230 32.44 11.05 -11.25
N PRO A 231 32.55 9.81 -10.76
CA PRO A 231 33.26 8.68 -11.36
C PRO A 231 32.41 7.92 -12.40
N THR A 232 33.09 7.31 -13.37
CA THR A 232 32.45 6.58 -14.48
C THR A 232 31.61 5.39 -14.04
N PHE A 233 31.85 4.86 -12.83
CA PHE A 233 31.01 3.80 -12.27
C PHE A 233 29.59 4.25 -11.95
N ILE A 234 29.36 5.56 -11.71
CA ILE A 234 28.02 6.14 -11.53
C ILE A 234 27.48 6.61 -12.89
N THR A 235 28.26 7.44 -13.60
CA THR A 235 27.76 8.15 -14.79
C THR A 235 27.40 7.23 -15.95
N ARG A 236 27.94 6.01 -16.01
CA ARG A 236 27.52 4.97 -16.97
C ARG A 236 26.06 4.51 -16.85
N TYR A 237 25.39 4.82 -15.74
CA TYR A 237 23.98 4.46 -15.50
C TYR A 237 23.01 5.60 -15.81
N ARG A 238 23.48 6.69 -16.44
CA ARG A 238 22.64 7.82 -16.83
C ARG A 238 21.49 7.38 -17.74
N ILE A 239 20.28 7.83 -17.44
CA ILE A 239 19.06 7.50 -18.21
C ILE A 239 18.98 8.39 -19.46
N GLN A 240 18.97 9.71 -19.27
CA GLN A 240 18.89 10.69 -20.36
C GLN A 240 20.29 11.18 -20.80
N LEU A 241 20.82 10.58 -21.87
CA LEU A 241 22.15 10.92 -22.40
C LEU A 241 22.20 12.32 -23.01
N GLY A 242 23.29 13.07 -22.74
CA GLY A 242 23.52 14.41 -23.27
C GLY A 242 22.61 15.50 -22.71
N LYS A 243 21.80 15.19 -21.69
CA LYS A 243 20.96 16.16 -20.98
C LYS A 243 21.53 16.42 -19.58
N ASN A 244 21.76 17.70 -19.29
CA ASN A 244 22.34 18.15 -18.03
C ASN A 244 23.68 17.43 -17.69
N ASP A 245 24.52 17.19 -18.70
CA ASP A 245 25.78 16.46 -18.58
C ASP A 245 26.94 17.23 -19.26
N PRO A 246 27.81 17.94 -18.51
CA PRO A 246 27.68 18.20 -17.07
C PRO A 246 26.53 19.17 -16.75
N VAL A 247 26.08 19.16 -15.50
CA VAL A 247 25.02 20.08 -15.05
C VAL A 247 25.54 21.52 -15.05
N ASP A 248 24.72 22.46 -15.54
CA ASP A 248 24.98 23.89 -15.41
C ASP A 248 25.02 24.30 -13.92
N ILE A 249 26.17 24.81 -13.49
CA ILE A 249 26.46 25.23 -12.12
C ILE A 249 25.51 26.33 -11.65
N GLN A 250 25.12 27.26 -12.54
CA GLN A 250 24.21 28.34 -12.15
C GLN A 250 22.81 27.78 -11.84
N LYS A 251 22.31 26.89 -12.70
CA LYS A 251 21.02 26.21 -12.50
C LYS A 251 21.05 25.32 -11.25
N LEU A 252 22.13 24.57 -11.04
CA LEU A 252 22.33 23.75 -9.84
C LEU A 252 22.31 24.60 -8.57
N ARG A 253 23.01 25.74 -8.57
CA ARG A 253 23.04 26.66 -7.43
C ARG A 253 21.62 27.17 -7.09
N GLN A 254 20.82 27.52 -8.10
CA GLN A 254 19.42 27.90 -7.90
C GLN A 254 18.57 26.76 -7.31
N ALA A 255 18.81 25.52 -7.77
CA ALA A 255 18.14 24.35 -7.23
C ALA A 255 18.49 24.13 -5.76
N ILE A 256 19.77 24.20 -5.40
CA ILE A 256 20.26 24.08 -4.01
C ILE A 256 19.64 25.17 -3.12
N TYR A 257 19.63 26.43 -3.56
CA TYR A 257 19.03 27.50 -2.75
C TYR A 257 17.53 27.30 -2.53
N THR A 258 16.80 26.87 -3.56
CA THR A 258 15.36 26.57 -3.42
C THR A 258 15.14 25.36 -2.52
N ALA A 259 15.95 24.31 -2.65
CA ALA A 259 15.89 23.11 -1.80
C ALA A 259 16.15 23.46 -0.33
N LEU A 260 17.18 24.26 -0.04
CA LEU A 260 17.46 24.78 1.30
C LEU A 260 16.30 25.65 1.80
N PHE A 261 15.75 26.53 0.97
CA PHE A 261 14.60 27.36 1.33
C PHE A 261 13.40 26.50 1.74
N ASN A 262 13.05 25.52 0.91
CA ASN A 262 11.96 24.59 1.18
C ASN A 262 12.23 23.76 2.46
N GLN A 263 13.45 23.28 2.67
CA GLN A 263 13.81 22.53 3.87
C GLN A 263 13.67 23.38 5.16
N PHE A 264 14.25 24.58 5.19
CA PHE A 264 14.35 25.40 6.40
C PHE A 264 13.14 26.30 6.66
N PHE A 265 12.48 26.81 5.62
CA PHE A 265 11.40 27.79 5.75
C PHE A 265 10.02 27.21 5.46
N VAL A 266 9.94 25.98 4.96
CA VAL A 266 8.66 25.31 4.71
C VAL A 266 8.56 24.03 5.55
N SER A 267 9.42 23.04 5.31
CA SER A 267 9.37 21.75 6.01
C SER A 267 9.66 21.88 7.51
N PHE A 268 10.69 22.64 7.92
CA PHE A 268 11.02 22.78 9.34
C PHE A 268 9.89 23.44 10.17
N PRO A 269 9.26 24.56 9.74
CA PRO A 269 8.07 25.08 10.41
C PRO A 269 6.89 24.11 10.48
N MET A 270 6.70 23.25 9.47
CA MET A 270 5.64 22.22 9.49
C MET A 270 5.85 21.15 10.56
N LEU A 271 7.08 20.96 11.07
CA LEU A 271 7.33 20.06 12.19
C LEU A 271 6.73 20.58 13.51
N VAL A 272 6.47 21.88 13.64
CA VAL A 272 5.85 22.47 14.84
C VAL A 272 4.43 21.94 15.08
N PRO A 273 3.46 22.09 14.15
CA PRO A 273 2.14 21.51 14.35
C PRO A 273 2.19 19.98 14.43
N MET A 274 3.05 19.32 13.65
CA MET A 274 3.22 17.87 13.72
C MET A 274 3.64 17.41 15.12
N PHE A 275 4.59 18.10 15.76
CA PHE A 275 5.03 17.75 17.11
C PHE A 275 3.87 17.72 18.10
N TYR A 276 2.96 18.70 18.05
CA TYR A 276 1.79 18.73 18.94
C TYR A 276 0.81 17.60 18.63
N VAL A 277 0.60 17.26 17.36
CA VAL A 277 -0.19 16.08 16.96
C VAL A 277 0.45 14.80 17.50
N MET A 278 1.77 14.66 17.37
CA MET A 278 2.48 13.48 17.87
C MET A 278 2.47 13.40 19.40
N LYS A 279 2.52 14.53 20.09
CA LYS A 279 2.41 14.59 21.55
C LYS A 279 1.02 14.19 22.03
N TRP A 280 -0.02 14.52 21.28
CA TRP A 280 -1.40 14.15 21.61
C TRP A 280 -1.61 12.63 21.70
N TRP A 281 -0.87 11.83 20.91
CA TRP A 281 -0.90 10.37 21.00
C TRP A 281 -0.26 9.78 22.26
N GLY A 282 0.59 10.53 22.97
CA GLY A 282 1.20 10.14 24.25
C GLY A 282 2.35 9.12 24.19
N ASN A 283 2.40 8.22 23.18
CA ASN A 283 3.41 7.17 23.11
C ASN A 283 4.57 7.44 22.13
N THR A 284 4.57 8.57 21.43
CA THR A 284 5.57 8.87 20.38
C THR A 284 7.01 8.89 20.90
N PHE A 285 7.20 9.34 22.14
CA PHE A 285 8.52 9.56 22.76
C PHE A 285 8.81 8.55 23.88
N SER A 286 8.20 7.36 23.81
CA SER A 286 8.41 6.32 24.80
C SER A 286 9.88 5.85 24.83
N LYS A 287 10.29 5.32 25.98
CA LYS A 287 11.58 4.65 26.10
C LYS A 287 11.60 3.33 25.33
N GLU A 288 10.46 2.67 25.21
CA GLU A 288 10.31 1.40 24.52
C GLU A 288 10.15 1.63 23.02
N LEU A 289 10.97 0.93 22.23
CA LEU A 289 10.82 0.93 20.77
C LEU A 289 9.59 0.10 20.35
N PRO A 290 8.97 0.43 19.21
CA PRO A 290 7.98 -0.45 18.61
C PRO A 290 8.59 -1.81 18.29
N THR A 291 7.78 -2.86 18.36
CA THR A 291 8.20 -4.17 17.88
C THR A 291 8.49 -4.11 16.39
N PHE A 292 9.40 -4.96 15.88
CA PHE A 292 9.75 -4.97 14.47
C PHE A 292 8.54 -5.19 13.56
N GLN A 293 7.67 -6.13 13.94
CA GLN A 293 6.46 -6.42 13.19
C GLN A 293 5.54 -5.19 13.12
N TRP A 294 5.38 -4.48 14.24
CA TRP A 294 4.60 -3.25 14.26
C TRP A 294 5.25 -2.17 13.40
N PHE A 295 6.57 -2.01 13.48
CA PHE A 295 7.32 -1.09 12.62
C PHE A 295 7.14 -1.40 11.12
N LEU A 296 7.11 -2.68 10.72
CA LEU A 296 6.83 -3.05 9.32
C LEU A 296 5.39 -2.73 8.90
N VAL A 297 4.42 -2.90 9.80
CA VAL A 297 3.03 -2.48 9.58
C VAL A 297 2.96 -0.97 9.41
N GLU A 298 3.64 -0.20 10.27
CA GLU A 298 3.75 1.26 10.17
C GLU A 298 4.32 1.66 8.81
N LEU A 299 5.47 1.13 8.39
CA LEU A 299 6.06 1.44 7.08
C LEU A 299 5.12 1.12 5.90
N SER A 300 4.40 0.00 5.98
CA SER A 300 3.44 -0.39 4.95
C SER A 300 2.30 0.62 4.86
N ILE A 301 1.73 1.01 6.01
CA ILE A 301 0.66 2.00 6.09
C ILE A 301 1.14 3.38 5.61
N PHE A 302 2.35 3.80 6.01
CA PHE A 302 2.92 5.08 5.58
C PHE A 302 3.07 5.14 4.06
N THR A 303 3.59 4.07 3.46
CA THR A 303 3.77 3.97 2.00
C THR A 303 2.43 4.03 1.26
N LEU A 304 1.40 3.35 1.77
CA LEU A 304 0.06 3.40 1.15
C LEU A 304 -0.59 4.79 1.27
N ILE A 305 -0.43 5.45 2.42
CA ILE A 305 -0.95 6.81 2.62
C ILE A 305 -0.20 7.80 1.74
N GLU A 306 1.12 7.67 1.64
CA GLU A 306 1.94 8.50 0.75
C GLU A 306 1.51 8.30 -0.71
N GLU A 307 1.37 7.06 -1.20
CA GLU A 307 0.91 6.77 -2.56
C GLU A 307 -0.42 7.47 -2.86
N ILE A 308 -1.40 7.37 -1.96
CA ILE A 308 -2.72 7.99 -2.14
C ILE A 308 -2.61 9.51 -2.16
N LEU A 309 -2.02 10.11 -1.13
CA LEU A 309 -1.98 11.55 -0.99
C LEU A 309 -1.13 12.20 -2.08
N PHE A 310 0.05 11.63 -2.35
CA PHE A 310 0.96 12.09 -3.39
C PHE A 310 0.31 12.00 -4.77
N TYR A 311 -0.27 10.85 -5.14
CA TYR A 311 -0.88 10.67 -6.46
C TYR A 311 -1.93 11.75 -6.75
N TYR A 312 -2.87 11.96 -5.82
CA TYR A 312 -3.95 12.91 -6.05
C TYR A 312 -3.48 14.36 -5.96
N SER A 313 -2.59 14.72 -5.03
CA SER A 313 -2.06 16.09 -4.95
C SER A 313 -1.19 16.42 -6.16
N HIS A 314 -0.37 15.47 -6.61
CA HIS A 314 0.48 15.61 -7.78
C HIS A 314 -0.33 15.72 -9.06
N ARG A 315 -1.31 14.83 -9.28
CA ARG A 315 -2.23 14.93 -10.43
C ARG A 315 -3.02 16.23 -10.43
N LEU A 316 -3.45 16.71 -9.26
CA LEU A 316 -4.09 18.02 -9.12
C LEU A 316 -3.15 19.17 -9.49
N ALA A 317 -1.87 19.09 -9.09
CA ALA A 317 -0.86 20.09 -9.42
C ALA A 317 -0.63 20.23 -10.95
N HIS A 318 -1.00 19.22 -11.74
CA HIS A 318 -0.97 19.25 -13.21
C HIS A 318 -2.20 19.89 -13.87
N VAL A 319 -3.23 20.27 -13.11
CA VAL A 319 -4.35 21.07 -13.64
C VAL A 319 -3.78 22.39 -14.20
N PRO A 320 -4.21 22.89 -15.38
CA PRO A 320 -3.50 23.95 -16.11
C PRO A 320 -3.14 25.20 -15.29
N LEU A 321 -4.04 25.63 -14.39
CA LEU A 321 -3.81 26.79 -13.54
C LEU A 321 -2.76 26.54 -12.45
N LEU A 322 -2.81 25.37 -11.80
CA LEU A 322 -1.83 24.97 -10.79
C LEU A 322 -0.49 24.63 -11.44
N TYR A 323 -0.51 23.96 -12.60
CA TYR A 323 0.71 23.66 -13.34
C TYR A 323 1.47 24.93 -13.69
N LYS A 324 0.79 25.89 -14.34
CA LYS A 324 1.42 27.13 -14.80
C LYS A 324 2.11 27.93 -13.68
N HIS A 325 1.52 27.98 -12.48
CA HIS A 325 1.98 28.88 -11.41
C HIS A 325 2.75 28.17 -10.29
N ILE A 326 2.54 26.87 -10.10
CA ILE A 326 3.06 26.11 -8.96
C ILE A 326 4.00 25.01 -9.49
N HIS A 327 3.46 24.03 -10.22
CA HIS A 327 4.20 22.81 -10.53
C HIS A 327 5.19 22.92 -11.70
N LYS A 328 5.03 23.92 -12.57
CA LYS A 328 5.95 24.18 -13.68
C LYS A 328 7.39 24.42 -13.20
N LYS A 329 7.57 24.99 -12.00
CA LYS A 329 8.89 25.18 -11.40
C LYS A 329 9.60 23.84 -11.23
N HIS A 330 8.94 22.85 -10.65
CA HIS A 330 9.51 21.51 -10.48
C HIS A 330 9.92 20.89 -11.83
N HIS A 331 9.09 21.08 -12.85
CA HIS A 331 9.31 20.61 -14.23
C HIS A 331 10.33 21.42 -15.05
N GLU A 332 11.02 22.41 -14.48
CA GLU A 332 12.14 23.09 -15.16
C GLU A 332 13.33 22.13 -15.43
N TRP A 333 13.33 20.96 -14.80
CA TRP A 333 14.36 19.92 -14.91
C TRP A 333 13.83 18.65 -15.58
N THR A 334 13.64 18.71 -16.90
CA THR A 334 13.16 17.56 -17.70
C THR A 334 14.07 16.32 -17.67
N ALA A 335 15.35 16.52 -17.35
CA ALA A 335 16.28 15.48 -16.93
C ALA A 335 16.69 15.79 -15.48
N PRO A 336 15.95 15.30 -14.48
CA PRO A 336 16.17 15.65 -13.09
C PRO A 336 17.50 15.10 -12.56
N ILE A 337 17.96 15.69 -11.47
CA ILE A 337 19.06 15.22 -10.65
C ILE A 337 18.58 15.12 -9.20
N GLY A 338 19.26 14.36 -8.36
CA GLY A 338 18.68 13.93 -7.07
C GLY A 338 18.25 15.10 -6.16
N VAL A 339 19.04 16.19 -6.10
CA VAL A 339 18.74 17.37 -5.26
C VAL A 339 17.48 18.12 -5.70
N VAL A 340 17.07 17.95 -6.96
CA VAL A 340 15.87 18.59 -7.54
C VAL A 340 14.58 17.95 -7.02
N SER A 341 14.65 16.81 -6.34
CA SER A 341 13.48 16.15 -5.76
C SER A 341 12.71 17.00 -4.74
N ILE A 342 13.36 18.01 -4.15
CA ILE A 342 12.70 19.06 -3.32
C ILE A 342 12.83 20.47 -3.91
N TYR A 343 13.24 20.59 -5.17
CA TYR A 343 13.14 21.81 -5.96
C TYR A 343 11.70 21.98 -6.45
N ALA A 344 10.92 22.73 -5.68
CA ALA A 344 9.50 22.91 -5.93
C ALA A 344 9.05 24.31 -5.51
N HIS A 345 7.87 24.73 -5.97
CA HIS A 345 7.20 25.89 -5.40
C HIS A 345 6.79 25.59 -3.94
N PRO A 346 6.82 26.55 -2.99
CA PRO A 346 6.53 26.28 -1.58
C PRO A 346 5.18 25.57 -1.34
N LEU A 347 4.14 25.96 -2.06
CA LEU A 347 2.83 25.29 -1.97
C LEU A 347 2.88 23.83 -2.44
N GLU A 348 3.59 23.54 -3.53
CA GLU A 348 3.80 22.17 -3.98
C GLU A 348 4.60 21.37 -2.96
N HIS A 349 5.64 21.98 -2.39
CA HIS A 349 6.43 21.34 -1.36
C HIS A 349 5.57 20.97 -0.14
N ILE A 350 4.66 21.84 0.29
CA ILE A 350 3.70 21.53 1.37
C ILE A 350 2.78 20.37 0.98
N PHE A 351 2.05 20.50 -0.14
CA PHE A 351 0.92 19.62 -0.45
C PHE A 351 1.32 18.31 -1.12
N SER A 352 2.37 18.32 -1.93
CA SER A 352 2.83 17.13 -2.66
C SER A 352 4.05 16.48 -2.03
N ASN A 353 4.94 17.20 -1.34
CA ASN A 353 6.13 16.55 -0.78
C ASN A 353 5.95 16.25 0.72
N THR A 354 5.64 17.27 1.50
CA THR A 354 5.74 17.20 2.96
C THR A 354 4.51 16.56 3.61
N LEU A 355 3.29 16.98 3.24
CA LEU A 355 2.06 16.42 3.81
C LEU A 355 1.85 14.92 3.53
N PRO A 356 2.07 14.38 2.30
CA PRO A 356 1.92 12.95 2.05
C PRO A 356 2.81 12.09 2.94
N VAL A 357 4.06 12.51 3.13
CA VAL A 357 5.06 11.80 3.96
C VAL A 357 4.73 11.90 5.46
N MET A 358 4.27 13.05 5.93
CA MET A 358 3.97 13.28 7.36
C MET A 358 2.67 12.62 7.84
N THR A 359 1.69 12.45 6.95
CA THR A 359 0.32 12.06 7.34
C THR A 359 0.26 10.64 7.90
N GLY A 360 1.01 9.70 7.32
CA GLY A 360 1.05 8.31 7.80
C GLY A 360 1.42 8.20 9.29
N PRO A 361 2.60 8.71 9.69
CA PRO A 361 3.01 8.68 11.09
C PRO A 361 2.09 9.46 12.03
N MET A 362 1.53 10.59 11.59
CA MET A 362 0.56 11.37 12.36
C MET A 362 -0.73 10.61 12.64
N LEU A 363 -1.23 9.85 11.67
CA LEU A 363 -2.45 9.04 11.83
C LEU A 363 -2.22 7.81 12.70
N MET A 364 -1.01 7.26 12.68
CA MET A 364 -0.65 6.07 13.45
C MET A 364 -0.18 6.36 14.88
N GLY A 365 0.15 7.62 15.20
CA GLY A 365 0.73 7.96 16.50
C GLY A 365 2.08 7.30 16.73
N SER A 366 2.86 7.19 15.65
CA SER A 366 4.05 6.35 15.61
C SER A 366 5.21 6.87 16.45
N HIS A 367 6.04 5.95 16.89
CA HIS A 367 7.26 6.25 17.65
C HIS A 367 8.23 7.12 16.84
N VAL A 368 8.94 8.04 17.49
CA VAL A 368 9.86 8.98 16.83
C VAL A 368 10.97 8.29 16.03
N VAL A 369 11.39 7.10 16.45
CA VAL A 369 12.36 6.29 15.66
C VAL A 369 11.73 5.79 14.36
N SER A 370 10.46 5.35 14.38
CA SER A 370 9.76 4.98 13.14
C SER A 370 9.66 6.17 12.19
N ILE A 371 9.31 7.35 12.72
CA ILE A 371 9.27 8.62 11.96
C ILE A 371 10.63 8.93 11.35
N THR A 372 11.70 8.80 12.13
CA THR A 372 13.08 9.09 11.69
C THR A 372 13.49 8.22 10.52
N VAL A 373 13.24 6.91 10.61
CA VAL A 373 13.57 5.96 9.54
C VAL A 373 12.68 6.21 8.32
N TRP A 374 11.38 6.43 8.52
CA TRP A 374 10.44 6.71 7.44
C TRP A 374 10.82 7.96 6.65
N PHE A 375 11.03 9.10 7.31
CA PHE A 375 11.39 10.35 6.63
C PHE A 375 12.73 10.23 5.90
N SER A 376 13.70 9.51 6.48
CA SER A 376 14.99 9.26 5.82
C SER A 376 14.80 8.39 4.56
N LEU A 377 13.98 7.34 4.65
CA LEU A 377 13.66 6.46 3.52
C LEU A 377 12.91 7.22 2.41
N ALA A 378 11.89 8.00 2.77
CA ALA A 378 11.12 8.81 1.83
C ALA A 378 12.00 9.82 1.07
N LEU A 379 12.90 10.51 1.77
CA LEU A 379 13.84 11.44 1.13
C LEU A 379 14.87 10.74 0.23
N ILE A 380 15.40 9.59 0.65
CA ILE A 380 16.34 8.82 -0.17
C ILE A 380 15.64 8.27 -1.41
N THR A 381 14.47 7.64 -1.26
CA THR A 381 13.71 7.05 -2.38
C THR A 381 13.25 8.11 -3.37
N THR A 382 12.79 9.26 -2.90
CA THR A 382 12.45 10.42 -3.74
C THR A 382 13.70 10.99 -4.44
N SER A 383 14.86 10.97 -3.79
CA SER A 383 16.12 11.34 -4.45
C SER A 383 16.53 10.34 -5.53
N ILE A 384 16.33 9.03 -5.29
CA ILE A 384 16.59 7.97 -6.26
C ILE A 384 15.69 8.13 -7.49
N SER A 385 14.39 8.41 -7.30
CA SER A 385 13.46 8.60 -8.43
C SER A 385 13.80 9.80 -9.31
N HIS A 386 14.53 10.79 -8.76
CA HIS A 386 14.96 11.99 -9.47
C HIS A 386 16.44 11.98 -9.88
N CYS A 387 17.24 10.99 -9.49
CA CYS A 387 18.69 11.11 -9.61
C CYS A 387 19.21 11.10 -11.05
N GLY A 388 18.39 10.68 -12.02
CA GLY A 388 18.80 10.54 -13.41
C GLY A 388 19.72 9.34 -13.68
N TYR A 389 19.94 8.48 -12.68
CA TYR A 389 20.80 7.29 -12.76
C TYR A 389 20.04 6.02 -12.38
N HIS A 390 20.04 5.02 -13.25
CA HIS A 390 19.53 3.69 -12.91
C HIS A 390 20.59 2.84 -12.20
N LEU A 391 20.84 3.17 -10.94
CA LEU A 391 21.89 2.54 -10.14
C LEU A 391 21.55 1.09 -9.73
N PRO A 392 22.55 0.21 -9.58
CA PRO A 392 22.33 -1.17 -9.18
C PRO A 392 21.82 -1.26 -7.73
N PHE A 393 20.96 -2.24 -7.48
CA PHE A 393 20.34 -2.56 -6.17
C PHE A 393 19.42 -1.48 -5.58
N LEU A 394 19.11 -0.43 -6.36
CA LEU A 394 18.15 0.61 -5.98
C LEU A 394 16.85 0.49 -6.79
N PRO A 395 15.72 1.05 -6.29
CA PRO A 395 14.49 1.19 -7.06
C PRO A 395 14.72 1.92 -8.38
N SER A 396 13.90 1.58 -9.38
CA SER A 396 14.04 2.15 -10.72
C SER A 396 13.57 3.61 -10.79
N PRO A 397 14.39 4.56 -11.29
CA PRO A 397 13.96 5.94 -11.52
C PRO A 397 13.09 6.12 -12.76
N GLU A 398 13.10 5.16 -13.69
CA GLU A 398 12.49 5.25 -15.03
C GLU A 398 11.04 5.77 -15.04
N PHE A 399 10.23 5.44 -14.01
CA PHE A 399 8.83 5.87 -13.94
C PHE A 399 8.69 7.38 -13.77
N HIS A 400 9.43 7.95 -12.81
CA HIS A 400 9.37 9.38 -12.52
C HIS A 400 10.25 10.19 -13.48
N ASP A 401 11.35 9.63 -13.98
CA ASP A 401 12.11 10.26 -15.08
C ASP A 401 11.23 10.41 -16.34
N PHE A 402 10.42 9.39 -16.67
CA PHE A 402 9.44 9.48 -17.75
C PHE A 402 8.35 10.52 -17.49
N HIS A 403 7.93 10.70 -16.23
CA HIS A 403 7.04 11.78 -15.83
C HIS A 403 7.63 13.16 -16.17
N HIS A 404 8.89 13.45 -15.80
CA HIS A 404 9.57 14.70 -16.15
C HIS A 404 9.76 14.89 -17.66
N LEU A 405 9.80 13.80 -18.44
CA LEU A 405 9.90 13.84 -19.89
C LEU A 405 8.56 14.12 -20.59
N LYS A 406 7.45 13.56 -20.07
CA LYS A 406 6.12 13.60 -20.72
C LYS A 406 5.11 14.51 -20.04
N PHE A 407 5.33 14.88 -18.80
CA PHE A 407 4.52 15.74 -17.93
C PHE A 407 3.13 15.21 -17.55
N ASN A 408 2.50 14.38 -18.38
CA ASN A 408 1.09 13.98 -18.20
C ASN A 408 0.87 12.49 -17.93
N GLN A 409 1.87 11.80 -17.41
CA GLN A 409 1.86 10.35 -17.11
C GLN A 409 2.64 10.10 -15.82
N CYS A 410 2.38 8.98 -15.13
CA CYS A 410 3.19 8.50 -14.01
C CYS A 410 3.24 9.46 -12.80
N TYR A 411 2.10 9.71 -12.16
CA TYR A 411 1.96 10.66 -11.06
C TYR A 411 2.28 10.07 -9.68
N GLY A 412 2.11 8.77 -9.47
CA GLY A 412 2.24 8.08 -8.20
C GLY A 412 3.68 7.80 -7.79
N VAL A 413 3.83 7.32 -6.56
CA VAL A 413 5.11 6.89 -5.98
C VAL A 413 5.38 5.43 -6.33
N LEU A 414 4.37 4.57 -6.16
CA LEU A 414 4.42 3.14 -6.48
C LEU A 414 3.92 2.82 -7.89
N GLY A 415 3.09 3.71 -8.46
CA GLY A 415 2.43 3.50 -9.75
C GLY A 415 1.17 2.64 -9.68
N VAL A 416 0.72 2.24 -8.48
CA VAL A 416 -0.51 1.45 -8.30
C VAL A 416 -1.71 2.28 -8.70
N LEU A 417 -1.77 3.54 -8.25
CA LEU A 417 -2.86 4.44 -8.62
C LEU A 417 -2.78 4.87 -10.08
N ASP A 418 -1.59 4.94 -10.67
CA ASP A 418 -1.48 5.18 -12.11
C ASP A 418 -2.09 4.05 -12.94
N TYR A 419 -1.77 2.80 -12.60
CA TYR A 419 -2.35 1.64 -13.25
C TYR A 419 -3.88 1.64 -13.12
N LEU A 420 -4.40 1.92 -11.93
CA LEU A 420 -5.86 1.94 -11.67
C LEU A 420 -6.58 3.06 -12.43
N HIS A 421 -5.92 4.19 -12.68
CA HIS A 421 -6.51 5.34 -13.37
C HIS A 421 -6.09 5.45 -14.84
N GLY A 422 -5.28 4.52 -15.36
CA GLY A 422 -4.74 4.58 -16.73
C GLY A 422 -3.78 5.74 -16.98
N THR A 423 -3.10 6.25 -15.95
CA THR A 423 -2.15 7.37 -16.10
C THR A 423 -0.71 6.93 -16.37
N ASP A 424 -0.48 5.63 -16.62
CA ASP A 424 0.80 5.06 -17.07
C ASP A 424 0.72 4.31 -18.42
N ASP A 425 -0.39 4.43 -19.17
CA ASP A 425 -0.59 3.66 -20.41
C ASP A 425 0.50 3.90 -21.45
N VAL A 426 0.91 5.17 -21.64
CA VAL A 426 1.98 5.52 -22.58
C VAL A 426 3.34 5.03 -22.06
N PHE A 427 3.53 5.08 -20.74
CA PHE A 427 4.75 4.57 -20.11
C PHE A 427 4.88 3.06 -20.34
N ARG A 428 3.82 2.28 -20.11
CA ARG A 428 3.79 0.82 -20.30
C ARG A 428 4.08 0.37 -21.73
N GLN A 429 3.81 1.23 -22.71
CA GLN A 429 4.14 1.00 -24.13
C GLN A 429 5.55 1.49 -24.52
N SER A 430 6.29 2.05 -23.58
CA SER A 430 7.61 2.65 -23.82
C SER A 430 8.75 1.72 -23.43
N LYS A 431 9.94 2.00 -23.98
CA LYS A 431 11.18 1.35 -23.54
C LYS A 431 11.55 1.63 -22.08
N ALA A 432 11.10 2.76 -21.53
CA ALA A 432 11.35 3.09 -20.13
C ALA A 432 10.67 2.07 -19.21
N TYR A 433 9.49 1.54 -19.58
CA TYR A 433 8.83 0.47 -18.86
C TYR A 433 9.58 -0.86 -18.93
N GLU A 434 10.12 -1.23 -20.10
CA GLU A 434 10.98 -2.43 -20.22
C GLU A 434 12.23 -2.34 -19.31
N ARG A 435 12.72 -1.12 -19.09
CA ARG A 435 13.82 -0.82 -18.18
C ARG A 435 13.37 -0.65 -16.72
N HIS A 436 12.08 -0.49 -16.42
CA HIS A 436 11.57 -0.20 -15.09
C HIS A 436 11.59 -1.43 -14.16
N ARG A 437 12.78 -1.74 -13.63
CA ARG A 437 13.02 -2.85 -12.70
C ARG A 437 14.24 -2.56 -11.83
N VAL A 438 14.32 -3.21 -10.67
CA VAL A 438 15.53 -3.16 -9.85
C VAL A 438 16.68 -3.77 -10.64
N LEU A 439 17.76 -3.01 -10.79
CA LEU A 439 18.94 -3.46 -11.51
C LEU A 439 19.80 -4.33 -10.59
N LEU A 440 19.76 -5.65 -10.78
CA LEU A 440 20.56 -6.60 -9.99
C LEU A 440 21.96 -6.87 -10.58
N SER A 441 22.24 -6.36 -11.80
CA SER A 441 23.50 -6.52 -12.51
C SER A 441 24.32 -5.23 -12.50
N LEU A 442 25.64 -5.34 -12.67
CA LEU A 442 26.52 -4.18 -12.87
C LEU A 442 26.52 -3.65 -14.32
N THR A 443 25.78 -4.29 -15.22
CA THR A 443 25.60 -3.85 -16.60
C THR A 443 24.45 -2.83 -16.68
N PRO A 444 24.68 -1.60 -17.20
CA PRO A 444 23.62 -0.61 -17.36
C PRO A 444 22.45 -1.13 -18.23
N LEU A 445 21.23 -0.71 -17.91
CA LEU A 445 20.04 -1.12 -18.68
C LEU A 445 20.01 -0.55 -20.10
N SER A 446 20.63 0.60 -20.34
CA SER A 446 20.85 1.14 -21.68
C SER A 446 21.69 0.23 -22.58
N LYS A 447 22.50 -0.68 -22.01
CA LYS A 447 23.26 -1.68 -22.77
C LYS A 447 22.51 -3.00 -22.93
N SER A 448 21.80 -3.45 -21.90
CA SER A 448 21.04 -4.71 -21.98
C SER A 448 19.73 -4.56 -22.75
N ILE A 449 19.13 -3.37 -22.75
CA ILE A 449 17.93 -3.01 -23.50
C ILE A 449 18.26 -1.71 -24.27
N PRO A 450 18.98 -1.79 -25.40
CA PRO A 450 19.43 -0.61 -26.13
C PRO A 450 18.28 0.11 -26.85
N ASP A 451 18.43 1.40 -27.12
CA ASP A 451 17.50 2.15 -27.98
C ASP A 451 17.55 1.63 -29.43
N ILE A 452 16.42 1.72 -30.15
CA ILE A 452 16.44 1.37 -31.58
C ILE A 452 17.26 2.47 -32.28
N PRO A 453 18.25 2.12 -33.14
CA PRO A 453 18.97 3.11 -33.90
C PRO A 453 17.98 3.98 -34.67
N LYS A 454 18.04 5.31 -34.49
CA LYS A 454 17.33 6.21 -35.40
C LYS A 454 17.86 5.92 -36.80
N ARG A 455 17.00 5.48 -37.71
CA ARG A 455 17.38 5.35 -39.13
C ARG A 455 17.94 6.71 -39.55
N ALA A 456 19.19 6.74 -40.00
CA ALA A 456 19.77 7.92 -40.60
C ALA A 456 18.89 8.26 -41.82
N GLY A 457 18.13 9.34 -41.70
CA GLY A 457 17.30 9.88 -42.76
C GLY A 457 18.09 10.87 -43.59
#